data_AF-A0AAU3F2P2-F1
#
_entry.id   AF-A0AAU3F2P2-F1
#
_cell.length_a   1.000
_cell.length_b   1.000
_cell.length_c   1.000
_cell.angle_alpha   90.00
_cell.angle_beta   90.00
_cell.angle_gamma   90.00
#
_symmetry.space_group_name_H-M   'P 1'
#
loop_
_entity.id
_entity.type
_entity.pdbx_description
1 polymer ?
#
loop_
_entity_poly.entity_id
_entity_poly.type
_entity_poly.pdbx_seq_one_letter_code
_entity_poly.pdbx_strand_id
1 'polypeptide(L)'
;MSEPLAALDGLAPDEFLGRLSALRAERDRHDQEIRAYLAYAREFTRPRPYTLAVLAEAAGMSISGVRTAYTAADLDTVARAVGHAPRSQR
;
A
#
# COMPACT_ATOMS: atom_id res chain seq x y z
N MET A 1 0.17 -17.12 9.26
CA MET A 1 1.00 -18.29 8.93
C MET A 1 0.58 -18.73 7.54
N SER A 2 1.51 -18.83 6.58
CA SER A 2 1.18 -19.32 5.23
C SER A 2 0.83 -20.81 5.31
N GLU A 3 -0.32 -21.21 4.78
CA GLU A 3 -0.70 -22.63 4.71
C GLU A 3 0.27 -23.40 3.80
N PRO A 4 0.55 -24.68 4.10
CA PRO A 4 1.37 -25.51 3.23
C PRO A 4 0.68 -25.72 1.88
N LEU A 5 1.41 -25.57 0.78
CA LEU A 5 0.87 -25.73 -0.59
C LEU A 5 0.26 -27.12 -0.83
N ALA A 6 0.70 -28.15 -0.10
CA ALA A 6 0.12 -29.49 -0.14
C ALA A 6 -1.36 -29.53 0.32
N ALA A 7 -1.81 -28.55 1.09
CA ALA A 7 -3.21 -28.46 1.50
C ALA A 7 -4.15 -28.08 0.34
N LEU A 8 -3.60 -27.55 -0.77
CA LEU A 8 -4.39 -27.17 -1.94
C LEU A 8 -4.99 -28.38 -2.66
N ASP A 9 -4.31 -29.54 -2.63
CA ASP A 9 -4.75 -30.78 -3.29
C ASP A 9 -6.07 -31.33 -2.72
N GLY A 10 -6.41 -30.97 -1.48
CA GLY A 10 -7.63 -31.41 -0.81
C GLY A 10 -8.82 -30.45 -0.95
N LEU A 11 -8.66 -29.32 -1.63
CA LEU A 11 -9.72 -28.30 -1.69
C LEU A 11 -10.74 -28.61 -2.78
N ALA A 12 -12.02 -28.38 -2.47
CA ALA A 12 -13.03 -28.28 -3.50
C ALA A 12 -12.78 -27.04 -4.39
N PRO A 13 -13.20 -27.04 -5.67
CA PRO A 13 -12.95 -25.91 -6.58
C PRO A 13 -13.42 -24.55 -6.05
N ASP A 14 -14.61 -24.48 -5.44
CA ASP A 14 -15.15 -23.23 -4.89
C ASP A 14 -14.35 -22.73 -3.68
N GLU A 15 -13.84 -23.65 -2.86
CA GLU A 15 -13.00 -23.30 -1.72
C GLU A 15 -11.65 -22.72 -2.18
N PHE A 16 -11.03 -23.35 -3.19
CA PHE A 16 -9.80 -22.84 -3.79
C PHE A 16 -9.98 -21.41 -4.35
N LEU A 17 -11.05 -21.18 -5.12
CA LEU A 17 -11.35 -19.86 -5.68
C LEU A 17 -11.63 -18.83 -4.58
N GLY A 18 -12.34 -19.22 -3.51
CA GLY A 18 -12.56 -18.39 -2.33
C GLY A 18 -11.25 -17.96 -1.68
N ARG A 19 -10.32 -18.89 -1.45
CA ARG A 19 -8.99 -18.60 -0.87
C ARG A 19 -8.17 -17.68 -1.78
N LEU A 20 -8.15 -17.92 -3.08
CA LEU A 20 -7.43 -17.07 -4.03
C LEU A 20 -7.99 -15.63 -4.07
N SER A 21 -9.32 -15.51 -4.04
CA SER A 21 -10.00 -14.21 -3.96
C SER A 21 -9.63 -13.45 -2.68
N ALA A 22 -9.59 -14.16 -1.53
CA ALA A 22 -9.18 -13.57 -0.26
C ALA A 22 -7.71 -13.09 -0.31
N LEU A 23 -6.79 -13.89 -0.86
CA LEU A 23 -5.40 -13.47 -1.04
C LEU A 23 -5.26 -12.22 -1.91
N ARG A 24 -6.06 -12.12 -2.98
CA ARG A 24 -6.11 -10.91 -3.80
C ARG A 24 -6.60 -9.71 -3.01
N ALA A 25 -7.67 -9.85 -2.23
CA ALA A 25 -8.19 -8.77 -1.41
C ALA A 25 -7.15 -8.29 -0.38
N GLU A 26 -6.42 -9.23 0.25
CA GLU A 26 -5.34 -8.89 1.17
C GLU A 26 -4.18 -8.17 0.47
N ARG A 27 -3.81 -8.59 -0.74
CA ARG A 27 -2.82 -7.87 -1.55
C ARG A 27 -3.30 -6.46 -1.87
N ASP A 28 -4.53 -6.31 -2.36
CA ASP A 28 -5.07 -5.02 -2.76
C ASP A 28 -5.18 -4.07 -1.54
N ARG A 29 -5.47 -4.59 -0.34
CA ARG A 29 -5.42 -3.86 0.94
C ARG A 29 -4.00 -3.39 1.27
N HIS A 30 -3.01 -4.28 1.21
CA HIS A 30 -1.61 -3.91 1.45
C HIS A 30 -1.12 -2.86 0.43
N ASP A 31 -1.49 -2.98 -0.84
CA ASP A 31 -1.14 -1.99 -1.86
C ASP A 31 -1.74 -0.61 -1.53
N GLN A 32 -2.95 -0.56 -0.98
CA GLN A 32 -3.56 0.69 -0.50
C GLN A 32 -2.83 1.27 0.71
N GLU A 33 -2.43 0.43 1.66
CA GLU A 33 -1.64 0.86 2.81
C GLU A 33 -0.28 1.42 2.38
N ILE A 34 0.43 0.75 1.46
CA ILE A 34 1.69 1.24 0.89
C ILE A 34 1.49 2.64 0.27
N ARG A 35 0.43 2.85 -0.53
CA ARG A 35 0.12 4.17 -1.10
C ARG A 35 -0.11 5.23 -0.03
N ALA A 36 -0.85 4.91 1.04
CA ALA A 36 -1.08 5.83 2.15
C ALA A 36 0.22 6.20 2.88
N TYR A 37 1.13 5.23 3.07
CA TYR A 37 2.44 5.47 3.68
C TYR A 37 3.32 6.37 2.80
N LEU A 38 3.33 6.12 1.48
CA LEU A 38 4.05 6.97 0.52
C LEU A 38 3.49 8.39 0.48
N ALA A 39 2.16 8.54 0.50
CA ALA A 39 1.47 9.83 0.59
C ALA A 39 1.89 10.58 1.87
N TYR A 40 1.81 9.93 3.03
CA TYR A 40 2.24 10.49 4.32
C TYR A 40 3.70 10.95 4.29
N ALA A 41 4.60 10.04 3.91
CA ALA A 41 6.03 10.28 3.86
C ALA A 41 6.38 11.50 2.99
N ARG A 42 5.69 11.67 1.86
CA ARG A 42 6.01 12.73 0.88
C ARG A 42 5.31 14.07 1.16
N GLU A 43 4.08 14.04 1.64
CA GLU A 43 3.22 15.24 1.72
C GLU A 43 2.94 15.71 3.15
N PHE A 44 3.20 14.91 4.18
CA PHE A 44 2.79 15.23 5.56
C PHE A 44 3.96 15.31 6.56
N THR A 45 5.17 14.86 6.22
CA THR A 45 6.34 14.96 7.11
C THR A 45 7.21 16.21 6.89
N ARG A 46 7.78 16.77 7.98
CA ARG A 46 8.82 17.81 7.97
C ARG A 46 9.85 17.65 9.10
N PRO A 47 11.16 17.89 8.82
CA PRO A 47 11.78 18.03 7.49
C PRO A 47 11.61 16.72 6.69
N ARG A 48 11.79 16.72 5.36
CA ARG A 48 11.62 15.49 4.54
C ARG A 48 12.69 14.47 4.94
N PRO A 49 12.36 13.46 5.77
CA PRO A 49 13.39 12.58 6.32
C PRO A 49 13.71 11.43 5.35
N TYR A 50 12.84 11.23 4.35
CA TYR A 50 12.92 10.13 3.41
C TYR A 50 13.23 10.65 2.01
N THR A 51 14.30 10.16 1.41
CA THR A 51 14.57 10.38 -0.01
C THR A 51 13.66 9.49 -0.85
N LEU A 52 13.43 9.85 -2.12
CA LEU A 52 12.66 9.00 -3.03
C LEU A 52 13.33 7.63 -3.26
N ALA A 53 14.65 7.55 -3.19
CA ALA A 53 15.39 6.30 -3.35
C ALA A 53 15.10 5.34 -2.18
N VAL A 54 15.13 5.84 -0.93
CA VAL A 54 14.83 5.03 0.26
C VAL A 54 13.38 4.55 0.24
N LEU A 55 12.43 5.41 -0.15
CA LEU A 55 11.03 5.01 -0.28
C LEU A 55 10.82 3.97 -1.39
N ALA A 56 11.53 4.13 -2.51
CA ALA A 56 11.48 3.21 -3.64
C ALA A 56 12.01 1.82 -3.25
N GLU A 57 13.16 1.78 -2.58
CA GLU A 57 13.76 0.56 -2.05
C GLU A 57 12.83 -0.14 -1.05
N ALA A 58 12.32 0.61 -0.06
CA ALA A 58 11.45 0.05 0.98
C ALA A 58 10.11 -0.46 0.44
N ALA A 59 9.55 0.19 -0.58
CA ALA A 59 8.27 -0.20 -1.19
C ALA A 59 8.43 -1.23 -2.33
N GLY A 60 9.65 -1.60 -2.72
CA GLY A 60 9.90 -2.44 -3.89
C GLY A 60 9.43 -1.79 -5.21
N MET A 61 9.47 -0.46 -5.28
CA MET A 61 9.00 0.34 -6.43
C MET A 61 10.17 1.04 -7.12
N SER A 62 9.95 1.49 -8.35
CA SER A 62 10.87 2.46 -8.97
C SER A 62 10.65 3.86 -8.38
N ILE A 63 11.67 4.73 -8.50
CA ILE A 63 11.55 6.15 -8.09
C ILE A 63 10.41 6.85 -8.84
N SER A 64 10.20 6.55 -10.12
CA SER A 64 9.06 7.08 -10.88
C SER A 64 7.73 6.55 -10.35
N GLY A 65 7.67 5.26 -9.99
CA GLY A 65 6.51 4.65 -9.36
C GLY A 65 6.12 5.35 -8.05
N VAL A 66 7.08 5.58 -7.15
CA VAL A 66 6.85 6.32 -5.88
C VAL A 66 6.28 7.72 -6.14
N ARG A 67 6.65 8.35 -7.25
CA ARG A 67 6.16 9.70 -7.59
C ARG A 67 4.66 9.72 -7.86
N THR A 68 4.15 8.68 -8.50
CA THR A 68 2.77 8.60 -9.02
C THR A 68 1.92 7.55 -8.30
N ALA A 69 2.45 6.88 -7.27
CA ALA A 69 1.82 5.74 -6.63
C ALA A 69 0.47 6.08 -5.97
N TYR A 70 0.37 7.24 -5.33
CA TYR A 70 -0.81 7.65 -4.56
C TYR A 70 -1.63 8.71 -5.28
N THR A 71 -2.92 8.70 -4.97
CA THR A 71 -3.96 9.56 -5.55
C THR A 71 -4.42 10.63 -4.57
N ALA A 72 -5.31 11.53 -5.02
CA ALA A 72 -5.96 12.49 -4.13
C ALA A 72 -6.75 11.82 -3.00
N ALA A 73 -7.40 10.68 -3.27
CA ALA A 73 -8.16 9.94 -2.25
C ALA A 73 -7.25 9.37 -1.15
N ASP A 74 -6.02 8.97 -1.50
CA ASP A 74 -5.02 8.53 -0.51
C ASP A 74 -4.58 9.72 0.36
N LEU A 75 -4.37 10.90 -0.24
CA LEU A 75 -4.06 12.13 0.50
C LEU A 75 -5.19 12.52 1.47
N ASP A 76 -6.45 12.44 1.04
CA ASP A 76 -7.60 12.75 1.90
C ASP A 76 -7.73 11.76 3.06
N THR A 77 -7.41 10.49 2.81
CA THR A 77 -7.40 9.45 3.85
C THR A 77 -6.33 9.74 4.90
N VAL A 78 -5.11 10.07 4.45
CA VAL A 78 -4.02 10.45 5.37
C VAL A 78 -4.37 11.74 6.11
N ALA A 79 -4.90 12.76 5.43
CA ALA A 79 -5.26 14.04 6.05
C ALA A 79 -6.29 13.88 7.17
N ARG A 80 -7.30 13.03 6.97
CA ARG A 80 -8.28 12.67 8.01
C ARG A 80 -7.63 11.95 9.19
N ALA A 81 -6.68 11.06 8.94
CA ALA A 81 -6.00 10.30 10.00
C ALA A 81 -5.02 11.14 10.82
N VAL A 82 -4.27 12.04 10.17
CA VAL A 82 -3.22 12.86 10.83
C VAL A 82 -3.72 14.22 11.31
N GLY A 83 -4.93 14.63 10.92
CA GLY A 83 -5.58 15.85 11.40
C GLY A 83 -5.15 17.14 10.71
N HIS A 84 -4.49 17.06 9.55
CA HIS A 84 -4.12 18.25 8.78
C HIS A 84 -3.98 18.01 7.28
N ALA A 85 -4.14 19.05 6.47
CA ALA A 85 -4.02 18.99 5.01
C ALA A 85 -2.59 18.66 4.52
N PRO A 86 -2.44 18.03 3.33
CA PRO A 86 -1.16 17.81 2.68
C PRO A 86 -0.49 19.12 2.28
N ARG A 87 0.83 19.10 2.16
CA ARG A 87 1.62 20.28 1.81
C ARG A 87 1.34 20.83 0.42
N SER A 88 0.99 19.99 -0.55
CA SER A 88 0.65 20.43 -1.91
C SER A 88 -0.61 21.31 -1.96
N GLN A 89 -1.43 21.29 -0.91
CA GLN A 89 -2.67 22.04 -0.78
C GLN A 89 -2.59 23.20 0.23
N ARG A 90 -1.39 23.51 0.75
CA ARG A 90 -1.13 24.60 1.71
C ARG A 90 -0.44 25.79 1.06
#